data_AF-A0AAU5I5X0-F1
#
_entry.id   AF-A0AAU5I5X0-F1
#
_cell.length_a   1.000
_cell.length_b   1.000
_cell.length_c   1.000
_cell.angle_alpha   90.00
_cell.angle_beta   90.00
_cell.angle_gamma   90.00
#
_symmetry.space_group_name_H-M   'P 1'
#
loop_
_entity.id
_entity.type
_entity.pdbx_description
1 polymer ?
#
loop_
_entity_poly.entity_id
_entity_poly.type
_entity_poly.pdbx_seq_one_letter_code
_entity_poly.pdbx_strand_id
1 'polypeptide(L)'
;MNRPPFSPDTARSARQDLGLSPHQVAEQMNACGVVVDIPLVHAWEAGEYRPTEDELFAIADVLWCRTKDLMGIESPRTLAEHRLVRQFSTDRLARSIGMDTARYERAEETNSWSGDGQQTSALLRVLDLTPLRLAQATGRPVAPQPAVPRQSRSTWSRGGPR
;
A
#
# COMPACT_ATOMS: atom_id res chain seq x y z
N MET A 1 -14.32 -4.24 -4.41
CA MET A 1 -13.18 -4.03 -5.33
C MET A 1 -12.66 -2.62 -5.11
N ASN A 2 -11.50 -2.51 -4.49
CA ASN A 2 -10.85 -1.22 -4.24
C ASN A 2 -10.40 -0.63 -5.59
N ARG A 3 -10.74 0.64 -5.85
CA ARG A 3 -10.31 1.34 -7.07
C ARG A 3 -9.17 2.29 -6.70
N PRO A 4 -7.92 1.95 -7.04
CA PRO A 4 -6.79 2.77 -6.67
C PRO A 4 -6.87 4.18 -7.28
N PRO A 5 -6.19 5.17 -6.68
CA PRO A 5 -5.96 6.45 -7.35
C PRO A 5 -5.24 6.20 -8.68
N PHE A 6 -5.63 6.94 -9.71
CA PHE A 6 -5.10 6.80 -11.07
C PHE A 6 -5.03 8.18 -11.71
N SER A 7 -3.93 8.45 -12.40
CA SER A 7 -3.64 9.69 -13.11
C SER A 7 -3.81 9.47 -14.63
N PRO A 8 -4.94 9.90 -15.23
CA PRO A 8 -5.21 9.73 -16.66
C PRO A 8 -4.15 10.38 -17.54
N ASP A 9 -3.69 11.57 -17.16
CA ASP A 9 -2.72 12.34 -17.94
C ASP A 9 -1.35 11.66 -17.94
N THR A 10 -0.94 11.08 -16.81
CA THR A 10 0.31 10.34 -16.72
C THR A 10 0.26 9.07 -17.56
N ALA A 11 -0.84 8.33 -17.53
CA ALA A 11 -1.03 7.14 -18.36
C ALA A 11 -1.00 7.47 -19.86
N ARG A 12 -1.71 8.53 -20.27
CA ARG A 12 -1.71 8.99 -21.66
C ARG A 12 -0.32 9.42 -22.11
N SER A 13 0.37 10.21 -21.30
CA SER A 13 1.72 10.72 -21.61
C SER A 13 2.71 9.56 -21.75
N ALA A 14 2.71 8.63 -20.79
CA ALA A 14 3.56 7.44 -20.84
C ALA A 14 3.33 6.58 -22.10
N ARG A 15 2.07 6.38 -22.48
CA ARG A 15 1.74 5.66 -23.72
C ARG A 15 2.27 6.40 -24.95
N GLN A 16 2.10 7.72 -25.00
CA GLN A 16 2.57 8.55 -26.11
C GLN A 16 4.10 8.54 -26.22
N ASP A 17 4.81 8.58 -25.09
CA ASP A 17 6.28 8.52 -25.04
C ASP A 17 6.82 7.19 -25.59
N LEU A 18 6.08 6.10 -25.40
CA LEU A 18 6.39 4.78 -25.98
C LEU A 18 5.92 4.61 -27.43
N GLY A 19 5.18 5.58 -27.99
CA GLY A 19 4.61 5.50 -29.33
C GLY A 19 3.54 4.41 -29.48
N LEU A 20 2.95 3.95 -28.38
CA LEU A 20 1.93 2.90 -28.39
C LEU A 20 0.54 3.46 -28.72
N SER A 21 -0.23 2.74 -29.52
CA SER A 21 -1.66 3.01 -29.70
C SER A 21 -2.49 2.40 -28.55
N PRO A 22 -3.70 2.93 -28.24
CA PRO A 22 -4.61 2.31 -27.28
C PRO A 22 -4.96 0.85 -27.61
N HIS A 23 -5.01 0.50 -28.91
CA HIS A 23 -5.18 -0.87 -29.38
C HIS A 23 -4.03 -1.78 -28.91
N GLN A 24 -2.79 -1.35 -29.13
CA GLN A 24 -1.61 -2.13 -28.72
C GLN A 24 -1.53 -2.27 -27.20
N VAL A 25 -1.96 -1.27 -26.44
CA VAL A 25 -2.05 -1.38 -24.97
C VAL A 25 -3.06 -2.45 -24.57
N ALA A 26 -4.27 -2.42 -25.13
CA ALA A 26 -5.29 -3.43 -24.86
C ALA A 26 -4.81 -4.84 -25.24
N GLU A 27 -4.19 -5.01 -26.41
CA GLU A 27 -3.62 -6.30 -26.84
C GLU A 27 -2.54 -6.81 -25.88
N GLN A 28 -1.63 -5.95 -25.43
CA GLN A 28 -0.58 -6.35 -24.50
C GLN A 28 -1.13 -6.69 -23.11
N MET A 29 -2.11 -5.94 -22.61
CA MET A 29 -2.79 -6.27 -21.35
C MET A 29 -3.53 -7.62 -21.43
N ASN A 30 -4.21 -7.87 -22.55
CA ASN A 30 -4.87 -9.15 -22.83
C ASN A 30 -3.87 -10.31 -22.86
N ALA A 31 -2.69 -10.10 -23.45
CA ALA A 31 -1.60 -11.09 -23.45
C ALA A 31 -1.04 -11.36 -22.04
N CYS A 32 -1.09 -10.38 -21.14
CA CYS A 32 -0.77 -10.54 -19.72
C CYS A 32 -1.90 -11.20 -18.90
N GLY A 33 -3.04 -11.54 -19.53
CA GLY A 33 -4.17 -12.21 -18.89
C GLY A 33 -5.20 -11.26 -18.27
N VAL A 34 -5.09 -9.94 -18.50
CA VAL A 34 -6.06 -8.95 -18.04
C VAL A 34 -6.89 -8.49 -19.23
N VAL A 35 -8.16 -8.90 -19.27
CA VAL A 35 -9.06 -8.64 -20.40
C VAL A 35 -9.53 -7.19 -20.40
N VAL A 36 -9.07 -6.40 -21.37
CA VAL A 36 -9.34 -4.98 -21.53
C VAL A 36 -9.74 -4.67 -22.97
N ASP A 37 -10.81 -3.90 -23.13
CA ASP A 37 -11.25 -3.40 -24.43
C ASP A 37 -10.64 -2.01 -24.73
N ILE A 38 -10.48 -1.70 -26.01
CA ILE A 38 -9.94 -0.41 -26.48
C ILE A 38 -10.73 0.80 -25.92
N PRO A 39 -12.08 0.80 -25.88
CA PRO A 39 -12.85 1.90 -25.29
C PRO A 39 -12.57 2.10 -23.81
N LEU A 40 -12.21 1.03 -23.08
CA LEU A 40 -11.87 1.13 -21.66
C LEU A 40 -10.54 1.87 -21.46
N VAL A 41 -9.55 1.62 -22.33
CA VAL A 41 -8.29 2.40 -22.34
C VAL A 41 -8.56 3.88 -22.60
N HIS A 42 -9.45 4.20 -23.54
CA HIS A 42 -9.87 5.58 -23.78
C HIS A 42 -10.58 6.20 -22.56
N ALA A 43 -11.48 5.45 -21.90
CA ALA A 43 -12.18 5.90 -20.70
C ALA A 43 -11.22 6.16 -19.52
N TRP A 44 -10.15 5.36 -19.38
CA TRP A 44 -9.09 5.61 -18.40
C TRP A 44 -8.35 6.91 -18.69
N GLU A 45 -7.93 7.12 -19.93
CA GLU A 45 -7.22 8.34 -20.33
C GLU A 45 -8.10 9.58 -20.25
N ALA A 46 -9.41 9.44 -20.47
CA ALA A 46 -10.38 10.52 -20.29
C ALA A 46 -10.71 10.78 -18.80
N GLY A 47 -10.29 9.90 -17.89
CA GLY A 47 -10.61 9.98 -16.47
C GLY A 47 -12.06 9.60 -16.14
N GLU A 48 -12.80 9.04 -17.10
CA GLU A 48 -14.20 8.59 -16.94
C GLU A 48 -14.29 7.31 -16.11
N TYR A 49 -13.24 6.47 -16.16
CA TYR A 49 -13.17 5.23 -15.41
C TYR A 49 -11.80 5.08 -14.74
N ARG A 50 -11.78 4.42 -13.57
CA ARG A 50 -10.54 4.06 -12.87
C ARG A 50 -10.30 2.56 -12.93
N PRO A 51 -9.06 2.13 -13.25
CA PRO A 51 -8.72 0.72 -13.29
C PRO A 51 -8.90 0.09 -11.90
N THR A 52 -9.12 -1.22 -11.91
CA THR A 52 -8.96 -2.11 -10.76
C THR A 52 -7.47 -2.30 -10.43
N GLU A 53 -7.15 -2.98 -9.33
CA GLU A 53 -5.75 -3.22 -8.96
C GLU A 53 -5.00 -4.05 -10.00
N ASP A 54 -5.61 -5.13 -10.49
CA ASP A 54 -4.98 -6.01 -11.48
C ASP A 54 -4.77 -5.28 -12.83
N GLU A 55 -5.75 -4.46 -13.24
CA GLU A 55 -5.63 -3.59 -14.42
C GLU A 55 -4.53 -2.54 -14.24
N LEU A 56 -4.40 -1.96 -13.04
CA LEU A 56 -3.35 -0.98 -12.73
C LEU A 56 -1.95 -1.61 -12.83
N PHE A 57 -1.77 -2.83 -12.34
CA PHE A 57 -0.48 -3.54 -12.45
C PHE A 57 -0.17 -3.90 -13.89
N ALA A 58 -1.14 -4.44 -14.62
CA ALA A 58 -0.96 -4.79 -16.02
C ALA A 58 -0.61 -3.57 -16.88
N ILE A 59 -1.29 -2.42 -16.71
CA ILE A 59 -0.96 -1.22 -17.49
C ILE A 59 0.38 -0.62 -17.06
N ALA A 60 0.78 -0.73 -15.78
CA ALA A 60 2.10 -0.32 -15.33
C ALA A 60 3.22 -1.11 -16.03
N ASP A 61 3.06 -2.43 -16.12
CA ASP A 61 4.02 -3.31 -16.77
C ASP A 61 4.06 -3.07 -18.30
N VAL A 62 2.90 -2.89 -18.95
CA VAL A 62 2.80 -2.58 -20.39
C VAL A 62 3.41 -1.23 -20.73
N LEU A 63 3.19 -0.20 -19.91
CA LEU A 63 3.74 1.13 -20.12
C LEU A 63 5.16 1.30 -19.56
N TRP A 64 5.78 0.23 -19.03
CA TRP A 64 7.06 0.27 -18.31
C TRP A 64 7.16 1.41 -17.29
N CYS A 65 6.03 1.72 -16.65
CA CYS A 65 5.88 2.80 -15.70
C CYS A 65 5.81 2.26 -14.29
N ARG A 66 6.34 3.01 -13.32
CA ARG A 66 6.15 2.62 -11.92
C ARG A 66 4.69 2.89 -11.54
N THR A 67 4.08 1.96 -10.82
CA THR A 67 2.69 2.08 -10.36
C THR A 67 2.43 3.38 -9.60
N LYS A 68 3.40 3.85 -8.81
CA LYS A 68 3.30 5.15 -8.10
C LYS A 68 3.11 6.34 -9.04
N ASP A 69 3.75 6.31 -10.22
CA ASP A 69 3.72 7.39 -11.19
C ASP A 69 2.33 7.40 -11.86
N LEU A 70 1.80 6.22 -12.22
CA LEU A 70 0.43 6.07 -12.72
C LEU A 70 -0.65 6.38 -11.69
N MET A 71 -0.39 6.15 -10.40
CA MET A 71 -1.29 6.55 -9.32
C MET A 71 -1.27 8.07 -9.06
N GLY A 72 -0.30 8.80 -9.63
CA GLY A 72 -0.13 10.23 -9.37
C GLY A 72 0.30 10.56 -7.94
N ILE A 73 0.89 9.60 -7.21
CA ILE A 73 1.31 9.78 -5.82
C ILE A 73 2.83 9.90 -5.71
N GLU A 74 3.29 10.96 -5.05
CA GLU A 74 4.73 11.16 -4.82
C GLU A 74 5.25 10.34 -3.64
N SER A 75 4.43 10.19 -2.60
CA SER A 75 4.76 9.47 -1.38
C SER A 75 3.54 8.71 -0.85
N PRO A 76 3.58 7.37 -0.81
CA PRO A 76 2.53 6.56 -0.21
C PRO A 76 2.34 6.93 1.27
N ARG A 77 1.09 7.09 1.69
CA ARG A 77 0.67 7.46 3.04
C ARG A 77 -0.22 6.42 3.69
N THR A 78 -0.82 5.52 2.92
CA THR A 78 -1.69 4.45 3.44
C THR A 78 -1.07 3.08 3.23
N LEU A 79 -1.51 2.09 4.00
CA LEU A 79 -1.09 0.70 3.79
C LEU A 79 -1.38 0.23 2.37
N ALA A 80 -2.58 0.54 1.86
CA ALA A 80 -2.99 0.21 0.51
C ALA A 80 -2.06 0.83 -0.55
N GLU A 81 -1.71 2.11 -0.41
CA GLU A 81 -0.78 2.75 -1.34
C GLU A 81 0.62 2.11 -1.31
N HIS A 82 1.14 1.81 -0.12
CA HIS A 82 2.43 1.12 0.01
C HIS A 82 2.40 -0.26 -0.65
N ARG A 83 1.29 -0.99 -0.53
CA ARG A 83 1.07 -2.28 -1.20
C ARG A 83 1.00 -2.12 -2.72
N LEU A 84 0.19 -1.18 -3.21
CA LEU A 84 -0.02 -0.94 -4.64
C LEU A 84 1.26 -0.54 -5.36
N VAL A 85 2.08 0.33 -4.76
CA VAL A 85 3.38 0.72 -5.32
C VAL A 85 4.34 -0.46 -5.49
N ARG A 86 4.17 -1.51 -4.70
CA ARG A 86 4.95 -2.75 -4.79
C ARG A 86 4.29 -3.84 -5.65
N GLN A 87 3.18 -3.52 -6.31
CA GLN A 87 2.42 -4.44 -7.17
C GLN A 87 1.97 -5.73 -6.48
N PHE A 88 1.62 -5.64 -5.21
CA PHE A 88 1.06 -6.77 -4.47
C PHE A 88 -0.47 -6.70 -4.44
N SER A 89 -1.13 -7.77 -4.87
CA SER A 89 -2.56 -7.94 -4.58
C SER A 89 -2.76 -8.22 -3.08
N THR A 90 -3.95 -7.87 -2.57
CA THR A 90 -4.35 -8.11 -1.18
C THR A 90 -4.12 -9.57 -0.76
N ASP A 91 -4.61 -10.52 -1.56
CA ASP A 91 -4.45 -11.95 -1.28
C ASP A 91 -2.99 -12.41 -1.28
N ARG A 92 -2.20 -11.93 -2.25
CA ARG A 92 -0.79 -12.31 -2.36
C ARG A 92 -0.01 -11.81 -1.16
N LEU A 93 -0.27 -10.57 -0.73
CA LEU A 93 0.39 -10.01 0.43
C LEU A 93 -0.03 -10.73 1.71
N ALA A 94 -1.34 -10.89 1.96
CA ALA A 94 -1.87 -11.58 3.13
C ALA A 94 -1.26 -12.99 3.28
N ARG A 95 -1.20 -13.75 2.18
CA ARG A 95 -0.55 -15.07 2.15
C ARG A 95 0.95 -15.00 2.46
N SER A 96 1.66 -14.01 1.93
CA SER A 96 3.11 -13.86 2.17
C SER A 96 3.48 -13.50 3.60
N ILE A 97 2.60 -12.79 4.32
CA ILE A 97 2.80 -12.44 5.74
C ILE A 97 2.19 -13.47 6.70
N GLY A 98 1.48 -14.48 6.19
CA GLY A 98 0.79 -15.47 7.01
C GLY A 98 -0.42 -14.88 7.76
N MET A 99 -1.17 -13.99 7.12
CA MET A 99 -2.41 -13.40 7.64
C MET A 99 -3.59 -13.80 6.76
N ASP A 100 -4.77 -13.91 7.36
CA ASP A 100 -6.03 -14.06 6.63
C ASP A 100 -6.32 -12.84 5.75
N THR A 101 -6.78 -13.04 4.50
CA THR A 101 -7.05 -11.96 3.54
C THR A 101 -8.06 -10.95 4.12
N ALA A 102 -9.18 -11.42 4.71
CA ALA A 102 -10.20 -10.51 5.24
C ALA A 102 -9.70 -9.71 6.45
N ARG A 103 -8.79 -10.29 7.26
CA ARG A 103 -8.10 -9.54 8.33
C ARG A 103 -7.19 -8.46 7.76
N TYR A 104 -6.50 -8.75 6.67
CA TYR A 104 -5.63 -7.77 6.00
C TYR A 104 -6.45 -6.66 5.33
N GLU A 105 -7.54 -6.98 4.65
CA GLU A 105 -8.46 -5.99 4.05
C GLU A 105 -8.97 -5.00 5.10
N ARG A 106 -9.45 -5.49 6.25
CA ARG A 106 -9.86 -4.61 7.36
C ARG A 106 -8.73 -3.72 7.85
N ALA A 107 -7.49 -4.20 7.85
CA ALA A 107 -6.33 -3.40 8.25
C ALA A 107 -6.08 -2.25 7.28
N GLU A 108 -6.28 -2.47 5.97
CA GLU A 108 -6.21 -1.41 4.96
C GLU A 108 -7.38 -0.42 5.08
N GLU A 109 -8.62 -0.91 5.23
CA GLU A 109 -9.82 -0.08 5.36
C GLU A 109 -9.76 0.84 6.59
N THR A 110 -9.33 0.29 7.72
CA THR A 110 -9.20 1.06 8.98
C THR A 110 -7.90 1.82 9.08
N ASN A 111 -6.99 1.66 8.10
CA ASN A 111 -5.59 2.09 8.18
C ASN A 111 -4.99 1.74 9.54
N SER A 112 -5.25 0.53 10.06
CA SER A 112 -4.84 0.10 11.39
C SER A 112 -4.19 -1.27 11.31
N TRP A 113 -2.96 -1.38 11.79
CA TRP A 113 -2.23 -2.63 11.76
C TRP A 113 -2.43 -3.42 13.04
N SER A 114 -3.02 -4.62 12.90
CA SER A 114 -3.30 -5.55 14.02
C SER A 114 -2.40 -6.78 14.04
N GLY A 115 -1.37 -6.84 13.19
CA GLY A 115 -0.49 -8.01 13.08
C GLY A 115 0.41 -8.21 14.30
N ASP A 116 0.84 -9.45 14.53
CA ASP A 116 1.83 -9.77 15.56
C ASP A 116 3.26 -9.37 15.14
N GLY A 117 4.25 -9.63 16.00
CA GLY A 117 5.65 -9.29 15.72
C GLY A 117 6.22 -9.98 14.47
N GLN A 118 5.85 -11.23 14.22
CA GLN A 118 6.32 -11.98 13.04
C GLN A 118 5.67 -11.44 11.76
N GLN A 119 4.35 -11.23 11.79
CA GLN A 119 3.59 -10.64 10.68
C GLN A 119 4.08 -9.22 10.37
N THR A 120 4.38 -8.43 11.39
CA THR A 120 4.93 -7.08 11.22
C THR A 120 6.31 -7.12 10.57
N SER A 121 7.22 -7.98 11.04
CA SER A 121 8.54 -8.14 10.41
C SER A 121 8.45 -8.67 8.98
N ALA A 122 7.49 -9.55 8.68
CA ALA A 122 7.24 -10.01 7.32
C ALA A 122 6.73 -8.86 6.42
N LEU A 123 5.74 -8.09 6.89
CA LEU A 123 5.19 -6.95 6.16
C LEU A 123 6.27 -5.91 5.83
N LEU A 124 7.08 -5.53 6.82
CA LEU A 124 8.17 -4.56 6.63
C LEU A 124 9.18 -5.03 5.57
N ARG A 125 9.48 -6.33 5.51
CA ARG A 125 10.36 -6.89 4.48
C ARG A 125 9.71 -6.94 3.10
N VAL A 126 8.47 -7.38 3.00
CA VAL A 126 7.78 -7.55 1.71
C VAL A 126 7.49 -6.19 1.05
N LEU A 127 7.07 -5.21 1.83
CA LEU A 127 6.79 -3.86 1.33
C LEU A 127 8.03 -2.96 1.32
N ASP A 128 9.15 -3.45 1.87
CA ASP A 128 10.40 -2.70 2.05
C ASP A 128 10.12 -1.35 2.73
N LEU A 129 9.51 -1.47 3.92
CA LEU A 129 9.10 -0.36 4.78
C LEU A 129 9.95 -0.31 6.03
N THR A 130 10.15 0.90 6.54
CA THR A 130 10.67 1.09 7.90
C THR A 130 9.52 1.05 8.91
N PRO A 131 9.79 0.66 10.18
CA PRO A 131 8.78 0.71 11.25
C PRO A 131 8.13 2.09 11.40
N LEU A 132 8.90 3.16 11.17
CA LEU A 132 8.39 4.54 11.20
C LEU A 132 7.37 4.79 10.09
N ARG A 133 7.65 4.34 8.85
CA ARG A 133 6.72 4.48 7.73
C ARG A 133 5.47 3.65 7.94
N LEU A 134 5.60 2.45 8.49
CA LEU A 134 4.44 1.63 8.89
C LEU A 134 3.59 2.37 9.92
N ALA A 135 4.19 2.92 10.98
CA ALA A 135 3.44 3.66 12.01
C ALA A 135 2.73 4.91 11.46
N GLN A 136 3.38 5.63 10.54
CA GLN A 136 2.76 6.76 9.82
C GLN A 136 1.58 6.29 8.96
N ALA A 137 1.72 5.17 8.26
CA ALA A 137 0.69 4.64 7.38
C ALA A 137 -0.50 4.01 8.12
N THR A 138 -0.29 3.53 9.34
CA THR A 138 -1.32 2.84 10.14
C THR A 138 -1.90 3.72 11.24
N GLY A 139 -1.65 5.04 11.18
CA GLY A 139 -2.22 6.03 12.08
C GLY A 139 -2.05 5.75 13.58
N ARG A 140 -1.08 4.92 13.99
CA ARG A 140 -0.94 4.57 15.41
C ARG A 140 -0.28 5.78 16.09
N PRO A 141 -0.92 6.45 17.06
CA PRO A 141 -0.13 7.18 18.05
C PRO A 141 0.75 6.11 18.68
N VAL A 142 2.07 6.29 18.66
CA VAL A 142 2.95 5.44 19.45
C VAL A 142 2.31 5.34 20.83
N ALA A 143 1.84 4.15 21.22
CA ALA A 143 1.34 4.00 22.58
C ALA A 143 2.54 4.34 23.45
N PRO A 144 2.47 5.35 24.33
CA PRO A 144 3.58 5.61 25.23
C PRO A 144 3.87 4.31 25.95
N GLN A 145 5.11 3.84 25.80
CA GLN A 145 5.60 2.69 26.55
C GLN A 145 5.22 2.92 28.01
N PRO A 146 4.55 1.98 28.71
CA PRO A 146 4.27 2.17 30.12
C PRO A 146 5.61 2.44 30.79
N ALA A 147 5.76 3.66 31.32
CA ALA A 147 6.95 4.08 32.02
C ALA A 147 7.21 3.02 33.08
N VAL A 148 8.35 2.33 32.97
CA VAL A 148 8.82 1.41 33.99
C VAL A 148 8.79 2.20 35.31
N PRO A 149 7.97 1.84 36.30
CA PRO A 149 7.93 2.59 37.54
C PRO A 149 9.32 2.53 38.14
N ARG A 150 9.99 3.69 38.17
CA ARG A 150 11.28 3.89 38.80
C ARG A 150 11.09 3.49 40.25
N GLN A 151 11.65 2.35 40.66
CA GLN A 151 11.56 1.87 42.03
C GLN A 151 12.12 2.95 42.95
N SER A 152 11.21 3.63 43.65
CA SER A 152 11.53 4.56 44.71
C SER A 152 12.20 3.75 45.82
N ARG A 153 13.52 3.90 45.98
CA ARG A 153 14.21 3.48 47.20
C ARG A 153 13.60 4.27 48.36
N SER A 154 12.66 3.65 49.07
CA SER A 154 12.20 4.11 50.38
C SER A 154 13.35 3.97 51.36
N THR A 155 14.13 5.04 51.56
CA THR A 155 14.95 5.17 52.76
C THR A 155 14.02 5.59 53.90
N TRP A 156 13.76 4.63 54.78
CA TRP A 156 13.04 4.79 56.03
C TRP A 156 13.61 5.95 56.85
N SER A 157 12.82 7.02 57.01
CA SER A 157 13.02 8.00 58.07
C SER A 157 12.52 7.42 59.39
N ARG A 158 13.44 7.14 60.32
CA ARG A 158 13.10 6.91 61.72
C ARG A 158 12.59 8.22 62.32
N GLY A 159 11.31 8.29 62.66
CA GLY A 159 10.90 8.95 63.91
C GLY A 159 11.45 8.11 65.06
N GLY A 160 11.84 8.64 66.21
CA GLY A 160 11.47 9.86 66.89
C GLY A 160 12.06 9.79 68.31
N PRO A 161 11.53 10.53 69.28
CA PRO A 161 12.30 11.39 70.16
C PRO A 161 12.69 10.76 71.51
N ARG A 162 13.74 11.33 72.13
CA ARG A 162 13.78 11.72 73.56
C ARG A 162 15.01 12.56 73.85
#